data_AF-A0A9N9ET84-F1
#
_entry.id   AF-A0A9N9ET84-F1
#
_cell.length_a   1.000
_cell.length_b   1.000
_cell.length_c   1.000
_cell.angle_alpha   90.00
_cell.angle_beta   90.00
_cell.angle_gamma   90.00
#
_symmetry.space_group_name_H-M   'P 1'
#
loop_
_entity.id
_entity.type
_entity.pdbx_description
1 polymer ?
#
loop_
_entity_poly.entity_id
_entity_poly.type
_entity_poly.pdbx_seq_one_letter_code
_entity_poly.pdbx_strand_id
1 'polypeptide(L)'
;MTQTANQLLAYVVPDCTWIPSGSTASTESAYPRFPNLVREWRYFNRSVNLNRNIPVGQFQVFPTDSQDLSVEDARTRLYSNVLWPVKTLLGGAMFRARGPGILGVPDYTLCTNNPLTAKMPVEIKTRHNLKLNNYNLWEVYRSVDRAQIADQDFRFRKKILSQVFGELACNGLHYGILTNYSDTYFLKRLETEPTTLYVSRVIHPNSNHPTLRDSSKRSSSIQTGSKKKVKTSSSKEITTIDKYIGGGTFGKVFSGYYGCQSVAWKTCDAYKEQEAMKMLKHEAHIYSILKELQGNTIPCLLYEGYIYDGYLYTLALQLIEDARHIDPAILTIEEKESIVKQLESIHSFGVLHNDIALRNILFEPKSHKYFFVDFGLSEIVDDESPKLRKEERGLKNFLHL
;
A
#
# COMPACT_ATOMS: atom_id res chain seq x y z
N MET A 1 -34.37 12.52 7.78
CA MET A 1 -34.11 13.96 7.57
C MET A 1 -33.11 14.13 6.43
N THR A 2 -33.19 15.23 5.68
CA THR A 2 -32.32 15.55 4.55
C THR A 2 -31.68 16.93 4.70
N GLN A 3 -30.50 17.14 4.12
CA GLN A 3 -29.75 18.40 4.13
C GLN A 3 -29.22 18.73 2.74
N THR A 4 -29.03 20.01 2.45
CA THR A 4 -28.30 20.46 1.26
C THR A 4 -26.80 20.15 1.40
N ALA A 5 -26.09 20.05 0.27
CA ALA A 5 -24.65 19.85 0.28
C ALA A 5 -23.89 20.96 1.04
N ASN A 6 -24.37 22.21 1.00
CA ASN A 6 -23.80 23.30 1.79
C ASN A 6 -23.97 23.09 3.31
N GLN A 7 -25.15 22.63 3.75
CA GLN A 7 -25.39 22.32 5.16
C GLN A 7 -24.51 21.15 5.63
N LEU A 8 -24.36 20.11 4.82
CA LEU A 8 -23.49 18.97 5.14
C LEU A 8 -22.02 19.36 5.27
N LEU A 9 -21.52 20.21 4.37
CA LEU A 9 -20.13 20.69 4.38
C LEU A 9 -19.89 21.73 5.47
N ALA A 10 -20.86 22.56 5.82
CA ALA A 10 -20.74 23.55 6.89
C ALA A 10 -20.77 22.93 8.30
N TYR A 11 -21.16 21.64 8.42
CA TYR A 11 -21.23 20.97 9.71
C TYR A 11 -19.83 20.77 10.31
N VAL A 12 -19.69 21.23 11.55
CA VAL A 12 -18.51 21.04 12.38
C VAL A 12 -18.54 19.64 12.99
N VAL A 13 -17.41 18.94 12.99
CA VAL A 13 -17.33 17.55 13.44
C VAL A 13 -17.01 17.52 14.95
N PRO A 14 -17.60 16.61 15.76
CA PRO A 14 -17.31 16.55 17.19
C PRO A 14 -15.82 16.39 17.48
N ASP A 15 -15.34 17.16 18.44
CA ASP A 15 -14.04 16.92 19.07
C ASP A 15 -14.21 15.75 20.04
N CYS A 16 -13.48 14.65 19.78
CA CYS A 16 -13.62 13.43 20.57
C CYS A 16 -12.37 13.23 21.42
N THR A 17 -12.59 12.91 22.70
CA THR A 17 -11.54 12.73 23.71
C THR A 17 -10.86 11.37 23.54
N TRP A 18 -9.53 11.39 23.42
CA TRP A 18 -8.72 10.16 23.34
C TRP A 18 -8.61 9.50 24.71
N ILE A 19 -8.95 8.21 24.79
CA ILE A 19 -8.69 7.40 25.98
C ILE A 19 -7.18 7.18 26.09
N PRO A 20 -6.53 7.46 27.24
CA PRO A 20 -5.10 7.24 27.43
C PRO A 20 -4.77 5.75 27.25
N SER A 21 -3.85 5.43 26.35
CA SER A 21 -3.31 4.07 26.20
C SER A 21 -1.87 3.99 26.70
N GLY A 22 -1.59 3.07 27.62
CA GLY A 22 -0.26 2.80 28.20
C GLY A 22 0.67 1.98 27.30
N SER A 23 0.47 1.98 25.99
CA SER A 23 1.21 1.13 25.07
C SER A 23 2.57 1.74 24.71
N THR A 24 3.63 1.08 25.15
CA THR A 24 5.02 1.34 24.78
C THR A 24 5.52 0.17 23.93
N ALA A 25 5.75 0.41 22.62
CA ALA A 25 6.85 -0.15 21.83
C ALA A 25 6.58 -0.04 20.32
N SER A 26 7.60 0.39 19.57
CA SER A 26 8.07 -0.37 18.40
C SER A 26 9.49 0.08 18.07
N THR A 27 10.37 -0.92 18.01
CA THR A 27 11.80 -0.87 17.77
C THR A 27 12.16 -0.36 16.37
N GLU A 28 13.38 0.17 16.29
CA GLU A 28 13.89 1.04 15.24
C GLU A 28 14.50 0.31 14.04
N SER A 29 14.56 1.02 12.91
CA SER A 29 15.63 0.90 11.93
C SER A 29 15.79 2.25 11.20
N ALA A 30 17.03 2.66 10.96
CA ALA A 30 17.39 3.93 10.33
C ALA A 30 17.42 3.78 8.80
N TYR A 31 16.60 4.56 8.09
CA TYR A 31 16.63 4.66 6.63
C TYR A 31 16.51 6.13 6.18
N PRO A 32 16.93 6.48 4.93
CA PRO A 32 17.10 7.86 4.45
C PRO A 32 15.81 8.66 4.22
N ARG A 33 15.90 9.80 3.49
CA ARG A 33 14.83 10.81 3.35
C ARG A 33 13.99 10.64 2.10
N PHE A 34 12.67 10.58 2.29
CA PHE A 34 11.65 10.70 1.26
C PHE A 34 10.37 11.22 1.94
N PRO A 35 9.75 12.36 1.54
CA PRO A 35 10.12 13.27 0.44
C PRO A 35 11.43 14.04 0.67
N ASN A 36 12.01 14.59 -0.40
CA ASN A 36 13.24 15.39 -0.30
C ASN A 36 12.98 16.74 0.39
N LEU A 37 11.80 17.33 0.13
CA LEU A 37 11.39 18.62 0.68
C LEU A 37 9.94 18.54 1.17
N VAL A 38 9.69 19.12 2.35
CA VAL A 38 8.34 19.34 2.88
C VAL A 38 8.10 20.84 3.02
N ARG A 39 7.00 21.34 2.46
CA ARG A 39 6.67 22.77 2.38
C ARG A 39 5.22 23.02 2.81
N GLU A 40 4.94 24.24 3.24
CA GLU A 40 3.57 24.69 3.50
C GLU A 40 2.77 24.82 2.20
N TRP A 41 1.53 24.32 2.21
CA TRP A 41 0.53 24.61 1.20
C TRP A 41 -0.17 25.95 1.51
N ARG A 42 0.54 27.06 1.26
CA ARG A 42 0.14 28.43 1.66
C ARG A 42 -1.29 28.86 1.27
N TYR A 43 -1.77 28.40 0.11
CA TYR A 43 -3.08 28.80 -0.42
C TYR A 43 -4.17 27.75 -0.24
N PHE A 44 -4.01 26.78 0.66
CA PHE A 44 -5.00 25.71 0.87
C PHE A 44 -6.39 26.27 1.21
N ASN A 45 -6.52 27.07 2.28
CA ASN A 45 -7.82 27.59 2.72
C ASN A 45 -8.52 28.42 1.63
N ARG A 46 -7.78 29.28 0.93
CA ARG A 46 -8.30 30.05 -0.21
C ARG A 46 -8.82 29.13 -1.32
N SER A 47 -8.10 28.03 -1.58
CA SER A 47 -8.44 27.04 -2.61
C SER A 47 -9.68 26.20 -2.27
N VAL A 48 -9.95 25.96 -0.98
CA VAL A 48 -11.19 25.32 -0.50
C VAL A 48 -12.39 26.25 -0.69
N ASN A 49 -12.22 27.52 -0.32
CA ASN A 49 -13.31 28.50 -0.34
C ASN A 49 -13.74 28.95 -1.75
N LEU A 50 -12.81 29.05 -2.70
CA LEU A 50 -13.11 29.58 -4.05
C LEU A 50 -13.74 28.56 -5.02
N ASN A 51 -13.48 27.26 -4.86
CA ASN A 51 -13.85 26.22 -5.84
C ASN A 51 -14.86 25.21 -5.27
N ARG A 52 -16.00 25.72 -4.82
CA ARG A 52 -17.11 24.92 -4.30
C ARG A 52 -18.04 24.47 -5.44
N ASN A 53 -17.64 23.44 -6.20
CA ASN A 53 -18.60 22.70 -7.04
C ASN A 53 -19.59 21.94 -6.14
N ILE A 54 -20.68 22.60 -5.74
CA ILE A 54 -21.65 22.05 -4.80
C ILE A 54 -22.73 21.33 -5.62
N PRO A 55 -22.89 20.00 -5.45
CA PRO A 55 -23.97 19.31 -6.12
C PRO A 55 -25.32 19.82 -5.61
N VAL A 56 -26.23 20.10 -6.54
CA VAL A 56 -27.60 20.51 -6.24
C VAL A 56 -28.40 19.27 -5.83
N GLY A 57 -29.14 19.37 -4.73
CA GLY A 57 -29.99 18.27 -4.24
C GLY A 57 -30.07 18.19 -2.72
N GLN A 58 -30.88 17.23 -2.26
CA GLN A 58 -31.02 16.87 -0.86
C GLN A 58 -30.35 15.52 -0.61
N PHE A 59 -29.58 15.44 0.47
CA PHE A 59 -28.79 14.29 0.86
C PHE A 59 -29.22 13.82 2.24
N GLN A 60 -29.09 12.52 2.52
CA GLN A 60 -29.42 11.98 3.84
C GLN A 60 -28.60 12.65 4.94
N VAL A 61 -29.23 12.86 6.10
CA VAL A 61 -28.54 13.33 7.30
C VAL A 61 -27.76 12.17 7.92
N PHE A 62 -26.53 12.47 8.33
CA PHE A 62 -25.65 11.52 8.99
C PHE A 62 -25.51 11.92 10.46
N PRO A 63 -25.88 11.06 11.42
CA PRO A 63 -25.62 11.33 12.82
C PRO A 63 -24.10 11.41 13.04
N THR A 64 -23.65 12.45 13.73
CA THR A 64 -22.27 12.49 14.22
C THR A 64 -22.20 11.80 15.55
N ASP A 65 -21.26 10.88 15.70
CA ASP A 65 -21.01 10.22 16.97
C ASP A 65 -19.99 11.06 17.75
N SER A 66 -20.27 11.32 19.03
CA SER A 66 -19.45 12.11 19.95
C SER A 66 -18.85 11.30 21.12
N GLN A 67 -19.01 9.97 21.16
CA GLN A 67 -18.35 9.11 22.14
C GLN A 67 -16.81 9.22 22.11
N ASP A 68 -16.18 8.82 23.22
CA ASP A 68 -14.72 8.82 23.40
C ASP A 68 -14.00 7.95 22.35
N LEU A 69 -12.80 8.38 21.97
CA LEU A 69 -11.96 7.67 21.01
C LEU A 69 -11.02 6.70 21.70
N SER A 70 -11.23 5.40 21.45
CA SER A 70 -10.14 4.43 21.51
C SER A 70 -9.29 4.49 20.23
N VAL A 71 -8.13 3.83 20.24
CA VAL A 71 -7.27 3.65 19.06
C VAL A 71 -8.01 2.94 17.91
N GLU A 72 -8.87 1.98 18.24
CA GLU A 72 -9.65 1.23 17.26
C GLU A 72 -10.83 2.04 16.72
N ASP A 73 -11.38 2.96 17.53
CA ASP A 73 -12.53 3.79 17.17
C ASP A 73 -12.18 4.98 16.30
N ALA A 74 -10.95 5.49 16.33
CA ALA A 74 -10.57 6.67 15.53
C ALA A 74 -10.79 6.48 14.02
N ARG A 75 -10.54 5.26 13.52
CA ARG A 75 -10.78 4.91 12.11
C ARG A 75 -12.28 4.95 11.78
N THR A 76 -13.09 4.28 12.59
CA THR A 76 -14.55 4.26 12.46
C THR A 76 -15.13 5.66 12.59
N ARG A 77 -14.61 6.47 13.53
CA ARG A 77 -15.05 7.83 13.78
C ARG A 77 -14.78 8.76 12.62
N LEU A 78 -13.56 8.72 12.06
CA LEU A 78 -13.22 9.48 10.86
C LEU A 78 -14.15 9.12 9.70
N TYR A 79 -14.42 7.81 9.53
CA TYR A 79 -15.31 7.35 8.48
C TYR A 79 -16.73 7.90 8.66
N SER A 80 -17.35 7.69 9.82
CA SER A 80 -18.74 8.09 10.09
C SER A 80 -18.92 9.61 10.08
N ASN A 81 -18.00 10.36 10.71
CA ASN A 81 -18.18 11.79 10.89
C ASN A 81 -17.71 12.63 9.70
N VAL A 82 -16.77 12.13 8.88
CA VAL A 82 -16.13 12.88 7.79
C VAL A 82 -16.29 12.19 6.45
N LEU A 83 -15.75 10.99 6.28
CA LEU A 83 -15.60 10.37 4.96
C LEU A 83 -16.95 9.95 4.36
N TRP A 84 -17.88 9.45 5.17
CA TRP A 84 -19.19 9.00 4.71
C TRP A 84 -20.09 10.16 4.27
N PRO A 85 -20.22 11.27 5.03
CA PRO A 85 -20.87 12.48 4.55
C PRO A 85 -20.25 13.01 3.25
N VAL A 86 -18.92 13.10 3.18
CA VAL A 86 -18.21 13.60 1.99
C VAL A 86 -18.43 12.69 0.78
N LYS A 87 -18.39 11.36 0.97
CA LYS A 87 -18.62 10.35 -0.08
C LYS A 87 -19.91 10.59 -0.86
N THR A 88 -21.00 10.94 -0.16
CA THR A 88 -22.30 11.13 -0.83
C THR A 88 -22.32 12.31 -1.81
N LEU A 89 -21.37 13.24 -1.65
CA LEU A 89 -21.21 14.41 -2.52
C LEU A 89 -20.27 14.16 -3.71
N LEU A 90 -19.62 12.99 -3.79
CA LEU A 90 -18.59 12.69 -4.80
C LEU A 90 -19.09 11.91 -6.02
N GLY A 91 -20.40 11.84 -6.26
CA GLY A 91 -20.96 11.37 -7.53
C GLY A 91 -20.53 9.96 -7.96
N GLY A 92 -20.42 9.03 -7.00
CA GLY A 92 -20.09 7.61 -7.24
C GLY A 92 -18.71 7.17 -6.71
N ALA A 93 -17.82 8.10 -6.39
CA ALA A 93 -16.56 7.76 -5.72
C ALA A 93 -16.80 7.24 -4.29
N MET A 94 -15.93 6.35 -3.80
CA MET A 94 -16.04 5.76 -2.46
C MET A 94 -14.71 5.66 -1.74
N PHE A 95 -14.72 5.86 -0.43
CA PHE A 95 -13.63 5.49 0.45
C PHE A 95 -13.69 3.99 0.78
N ARG A 96 -12.59 3.28 0.57
CA ARG A 96 -12.46 1.83 0.82
C ARG A 96 -11.29 1.55 1.76
N ALA A 97 -11.48 0.65 2.72
CA ALA A 97 -10.42 0.28 3.68
C ALA A 97 -9.30 -0.58 3.04
N ARG A 98 -9.58 -1.29 1.94
CA ARG A 98 -8.59 -2.02 1.15
C ARG A 98 -8.86 -1.83 -0.34
N GLY A 99 -7.84 -1.40 -1.08
CA GLY A 99 -7.86 -1.31 -2.55
C GLY A 99 -6.93 -2.36 -3.16
N PRO A 100 -7.42 -3.25 -4.05
CA PRO A 100 -6.57 -4.30 -4.63
C PRO A 100 -5.49 -3.73 -5.57
N GLY A 101 -5.75 -2.60 -6.24
CA GLY A 101 -4.85 -2.03 -7.27
C GLY A 101 -3.87 -0.96 -6.81
N ILE A 102 -3.74 -0.71 -5.50
CA ILE A 102 -2.82 0.30 -4.96
C ILE A 102 -1.56 -0.36 -4.39
N LEU A 103 -0.40 0.22 -4.66
CA LEU A 103 0.86 -0.15 -4.00
C LEU A 103 0.80 0.29 -2.53
N GLY A 104 1.08 -0.66 -1.63
CA GLY A 104 0.99 -0.50 -0.19
C GLY A 104 -0.43 -0.60 0.39
N VAL A 105 -0.58 -0.20 1.66
CA VAL A 105 -1.82 -0.42 2.44
C VAL A 105 -2.25 0.84 3.23
N PRO A 106 -2.82 1.86 2.57
CA PRO A 106 -3.41 3.00 3.29
C PRO A 106 -4.64 2.58 4.11
N ASP A 107 -4.97 3.30 5.19
CA ASP A 107 -6.15 2.99 6.02
C ASP A 107 -7.48 3.15 5.27
N TYR A 108 -7.59 4.19 4.45
CA TYR A 108 -8.64 4.29 3.43
C TYR A 108 -8.06 4.79 2.11
N THR A 109 -8.69 4.39 1.01
CA THR A 109 -8.42 4.94 -0.32
C THR A 109 -9.72 5.45 -0.91
N LEU A 110 -9.73 6.71 -1.36
CA LEU A 110 -10.76 7.20 -2.25
C LEU A 110 -10.56 6.57 -3.64
N CYS A 111 -11.52 5.76 -4.07
CA CYS A 111 -11.56 5.19 -5.42
C CYS A 111 -12.71 5.82 -6.21
N THR A 112 -12.58 5.89 -7.54
CA THR A 112 -13.72 6.20 -8.41
C THR A 112 -14.67 4.99 -8.49
N ASN A 113 -15.67 5.05 -9.38
CA ASN A 113 -16.57 3.91 -9.65
C ASN A 113 -15.80 2.63 -10.02
N ASN A 114 -14.62 2.77 -10.63
CA ASN A 114 -13.69 1.64 -10.79
C ASN A 114 -12.85 1.48 -9.51
N PRO A 115 -12.97 0.35 -8.79
CA PRO A 115 -12.27 0.13 -7.51
C PRO A 115 -10.74 0.12 -7.63
N LEU A 116 -10.20 -0.12 -8.83
CA LEU A 116 -8.77 -0.10 -9.11
C LEU A 116 -8.22 1.30 -9.36
N THR A 117 -9.10 2.30 -9.54
CA THR A 117 -8.69 3.69 -9.78
C THR A 117 -8.65 4.46 -8.47
N ALA A 118 -7.55 4.33 -7.74
CA ALA A 118 -7.27 5.12 -6.55
C ALA A 118 -7.05 6.61 -6.91
N LYS A 119 -7.52 7.51 -6.03
CA LYS A 119 -7.41 8.97 -6.18
C LYS A 119 -6.69 9.64 -5.03
N MET A 120 -6.92 9.17 -3.82
CA MET A 120 -6.39 9.80 -2.61
C MET A 120 -6.29 8.78 -1.47
N PRO A 121 -5.10 8.52 -0.92
CA PRO A 121 -4.97 7.75 0.30
C PRO A 121 -5.33 8.62 1.51
N VAL A 122 -5.86 7.98 2.54
CA VAL A 122 -6.15 8.55 3.85
C VAL A 122 -5.47 7.67 4.87
N GLU A 123 -4.51 8.24 5.58
CA GLU A 123 -3.70 7.55 6.57
C GLU A 123 -4.05 8.08 7.96
N ILE A 124 -4.28 7.15 8.89
CA ILE A 124 -4.70 7.46 10.25
C ILE A 124 -3.60 6.99 11.21
N LYS A 125 -3.16 7.88 12.09
CA LYS A 125 -2.20 7.57 13.16
C LYS A 125 -2.85 7.77 14.52
N THR A 126 -2.34 7.06 15.52
CA THR A 126 -2.72 7.33 16.91
C THR A 126 -2.25 8.71 17.31
N ARG A 127 -2.97 9.35 18.24
CA ARG A 127 -2.54 10.64 18.80
C ARG A 127 -1.14 10.57 19.41
N HIS A 128 -0.76 9.43 19.98
CA HIS A 128 0.60 9.21 20.48
C HIS A 128 1.67 9.30 19.40
N ASN A 129 1.40 8.88 18.16
CA ASN A 129 2.41 8.87 17.09
C ASN A 129 2.42 10.14 16.24
N LEU A 130 1.33 10.92 16.26
CA LEU A 130 1.16 12.16 15.53
C LEU A 130 0.60 13.23 16.49
N LYS A 131 1.45 13.89 17.27
CA LYS A 131 1.11 15.02 18.13
C LYS A 131 2.17 16.12 17.92
N LEU A 132 1.81 17.12 17.12
CA LEU A 132 2.72 18.21 16.73
C LEU A 132 2.62 19.45 17.63
N ASN A 133 1.63 19.51 18.53
CA ASN A 133 1.35 20.68 19.38
C ASN A 133 1.27 21.96 18.53
N ASN A 134 2.09 22.97 18.83
CA ASN A 134 2.11 24.26 18.13
C ASN A 134 3.05 24.29 16.92
N TYR A 135 3.70 23.17 16.58
CA TYR A 135 4.63 23.11 15.46
C TYR A 135 3.94 22.73 14.16
N ASN A 136 4.35 23.36 13.06
CA ASN A 136 3.89 22.91 11.76
C ASN A 136 4.69 21.71 11.28
N LEU A 137 4.02 20.81 10.56
CA LEU A 137 4.60 19.56 10.08
C LEU A 137 5.85 19.77 9.21
N TRP A 138 5.90 20.80 8.36
CA TRP A 138 7.10 21.14 7.56
C TRP A 138 8.22 21.78 8.39
N GLU A 139 7.92 22.40 9.52
CA GLU A 139 8.94 22.90 10.45
C GLU A 139 9.59 21.72 11.16
N VAL A 140 8.75 20.84 11.71
CA VAL A 140 9.17 19.59 12.35
C VAL A 140 10.04 18.74 11.43
N TYR A 141 9.61 18.54 10.18
CA TYR A 141 10.37 17.73 9.24
C TYR A 141 11.77 18.28 9.00
N ARG A 142 11.92 19.63 8.97
CA ARG A 142 13.20 20.33 8.82
C ARG A 142 14.00 20.41 10.13
N SER A 143 13.34 20.52 11.28
CA SER A 143 13.96 20.79 12.58
C SER A 143 14.37 19.55 13.34
N VAL A 144 13.75 18.39 13.10
CA VAL A 144 14.20 17.10 13.66
C VAL A 144 15.56 16.68 13.05
N ASP A 145 16.02 17.33 11.98
CA ASP A 145 17.43 17.26 11.54
C ASP A 145 18.39 18.13 12.37
N ARG A 146 17.86 18.98 13.26
CA ARG A 146 18.59 20.02 13.99
C ARG A 146 18.18 20.08 15.47
N ALA A 147 18.00 18.96 16.17
CA ALA A 147 17.94 18.85 17.64
C ALA A 147 17.20 19.95 18.47
N GLN A 148 16.20 20.64 17.92
CA GLN A 148 15.68 21.91 18.49
C GLN A 148 14.23 21.85 19.01
N ILE A 149 13.65 20.65 19.18
CA ILE A 149 12.31 20.53 19.76
C ILE A 149 12.46 20.23 21.26
N ALA A 150 12.28 21.26 22.09
CA ALA A 150 12.41 21.17 23.56
C ALA A 150 11.13 20.68 24.26
N ASP A 151 10.04 20.50 23.51
CA ASP A 151 8.74 20.09 24.05
C ASP A 151 8.74 18.58 24.37
N GLN A 152 8.64 18.24 25.66
CA GLN A 152 8.66 16.85 26.14
C GLN A 152 7.42 16.04 25.72
N ASP A 153 6.34 16.72 25.37
CA ASP A 153 5.04 16.17 24.99
C ASP A 153 4.89 15.97 23.48
N PHE A 154 5.86 16.46 22.71
CA PHE A 154 5.93 16.31 21.27
C PHE A 154 6.18 14.85 20.89
N ARG A 155 5.39 14.32 19.94
CA ARG A 155 5.56 12.97 19.40
C ARG A 155 5.27 12.96 17.91
N PHE A 156 6.32 12.79 17.11
CA PHE A 156 6.20 12.60 15.67
C PHE A 156 7.36 11.75 15.15
N ARG A 157 7.03 10.75 14.34
CA ARG A 157 8.03 9.92 13.67
C ARG A 157 8.14 10.33 12.20
N LYS A 158 9.33 10.71 11.73
CA LYS A 158 9.58 11.10 10.33
C LYS A 158 9.03 10.09 9.31
N LYS A 159 9.11 8.79 9.64
CA LYS A 159 8.58 7.68 8.81
C LYS A 159 7.10 7.80 8.44
N ILE A 160 6.30 8.53 9.23
CA ILE A 160 4.89 8.77 8.91
C ILE A 160 4.75 9.52 7.59
N LEU A 161 5.61 10.51 7.34
CA LEU A 161 5.62 11.21 6.06
C LEU A 161 6.25 10.41 4.95
N SER A 162 7.28 9.61 5.24
CA SER A 162 7.85 8.68 4.26
C SER A 162 6.82 7.67 3.78
N GLN A 163 5.99 7.17 4.68
CA GLN A 163 4.89 6.27 4.35
C GLN A 163 3.86 6.93 3.43
N VAL A 164 3.24 8.03 3.86
CA VAL A 164 2.18 8.67 3.08
C VAL A 164 2.72 9.27 1.78
N PHE A 165 3.94 9.79 1.78
CA PHE A 165 4.58 10.23 0.56
C PHE A 165 4.92 9.07 -0.37
N GLY A 166 5.38 7.94 0.17
CA GLY A 166 5.56 6.68 -0.54
C GLY A 166 4.31 6.27 -1.28
N GLU A 167 3.17 6.25 -0.58
CA GLU A 167 1.84 5.97 -1.16
C GLU A 167 1.51 6.92 -2.33
N LEU A 168 1.71 8.23 -2.14
CA LEU A 168 1.46 9.22 -3.18
C LEU A 168 2.39 9.04 -4.39
N ALA A 169 3.67 8.81 -4.13
CA ALA A 169 4.72 8.73 -5.14
C ALA A 169 4.61 7.48 -6.00
N CYS A 170 4.45 6.31 -5.37
CA CYS A 170 4.43 5.01 -6.06
C CYS A 170 3.14 4.77 -6.86
N ASN A 171 2.05 5.40 -6.43
CA ASN A 171 0.76 5.32 -7.13
C ASN A 171 0.51 6.50 -8.07
N GLY A 172 1.42 7.48 -8.15
CA GLY A 172 1.24 8.66 -8.98
C GLY A 172 0.09 9.56 -8.51
N LEU A 173 -0.23 9.54 -7.21
CA LEU A 173 -1.30 10.33 -6.61
C LEU A 173 -0.77 11.72 -6.22
N HIS A 174 -1.70 12.68 -6.22
CA HIS A 174 -1.40 14.10 -6.00
C HIS A 174 -1.88 14.62 -4.67
N TYR A 175 -2.88 13.99 -4.06
CA TYR A 175 -3.49 14.45 -2.83
C TYR A 175 -3.59 13.29 -1.86
N GLY A 176 -3.48 13.58 -0.57
CA GLY A 176 -3.59 12.62 0.52
C GLY A 176 -4.09 13.30 1.79
N ILE A 177 -4.57 12.51 2.75
CA ILE A 177 -4.95 12.98 4.08
C ILE A 177 -4.11 12.21 5.11
N LEU A 178 -3.51 12.94 6.05
CA LEU A 178 -2.88 12.36 7.24
C LEU A 178 -3.62 12.90 8.46
N THR A 179 -4.10 12.03 9.33
CA THR A 179 -4.91 12.47 10.48
C THR A 179 -4.70 11.60 11.72
N ASN A 180 -4.85 12.20 12.90
CA ASN A 180 -5.06 11.49 14.16
C ASN A 180 -6.50 11.70 14.67
N TYR A 181 -7.44 11.98 13.75
CA TYR A 181 -8.78 12.54 14.02
C TYR A 181 -8.78 13.99 14.52
N SER A 182 -8.10 14.30 15.64
CA SER A 182 -8.08 15.63 16.27
C SER A 182 -7.31 16.69 15.45
N ASP A 183 -6.30 16.25 14.71
CA ASP A 183 -5.40 17.02 13.87
C ASP A 183 -5.40 16.39 12.49
N THR A 184 -5.95 17.10 11.50
CA THR A 184 -5.96 16.64 10.12
C THR A 184 -5.10 17.53 9.24
N TYR A 185 -4.24 16.88 8.44
CA TYR A 185 -3.33 17.50 7.49
C TYR A 185 -3.69 17.06 6.07
N PHE A 186 -3.84 18.02 5.17
CA PHE A 186 -4.04 17.80 3.75
C PHE A 186 -2.72 17.88 3.02
N LEU A 187 -2.46 16.87 2.21
CA LEU A 187 -1.20 16.68 1.51
C LEU A 187 -1.38 16.93 0.03
N LYS A 188 -0.37 17.52 -0.61
CA LYS A 188 -0.31 17.74 -2.05
C LYS A 188 1.07 17.43 -2.60
N ARG A 189 1.11 16.65 -3.66
CA ARG A 189 2.29 16.37 -4.48
C ARG A 189 2.03 16.89 -5.89
N LEU A 190 2.95 17.70 -6.40
CA LEU A 190 2.86 18.23 -7.76
C LEU A 190 3.60 17.32 -8.74
N GLU A 191 3.09 17.21 -9.96
CA GLU A 191 3.79 16.49 -11.03
C GLU A 191 5.09 17.19 -11.44
N THR A 192 5.10 18.53 -11.38
CA THR A 192 6.26 19.38 -11.69
C THR A 192 7.35 19.32 -10.60
N GLU A 193 6.98 18.91 -9.38
CA GLU A 193 7.90 18.81 -8.23
C GLU A 193 7.70 17.46 -7.53
N PRO A 194 8.06 16.35 -8.20
CA PRO A 194 7.64 15.02 -7.80
C PRO A 194 8.21 14.56 -6.45
N THR A 195 9.28 15.21 -5.96
CA THR A 195 9.98 14.93 -4.70
C THR A 195 9.63 15.91 -3.57
N THR A 196 8.74 16.87 -3.83
CA THR A 196 8.27 17.86 -2.85
C THR A 196 6.88 17.49 -2.34
N LEU A 197 6.70 17.48 -1.03
CA LEU A 197 5.41 17.34 -0.37
C LEU A 197 4.94 18.68 0.18
N TYR A 198 3.76 19.13 -0.24
CA TYR A 198 3.08 20.29 0.30
C TYR A 198 2.07 19.86 1.36
N VAL A 199 2.03 20.54 2.50
CA VAL A 199 1.19 20.18 3.64
C VAL A 199 0.39 21.40 4.08
N SER A 200 -0.93 21.24 4.27
CA SER A 200 -1.77 22.28 4.84
C SER A 200 -1.38 22.58 6.30
N ARG A 201 -1.86 23.71 6.81
CA ARG A 201 -1.98 23.87 8.27
C ARG A 201 -2.94 22.82 8.83
N VAL A 202 -2.81 22.56 10.14
CA VAL A 202 -3.71 21.67 10.85
C VAL A 202 -5.15 22.15 10.74
N ILE A 203 -6.06 21.20 10.52
CA ILE A 203 -7.51 21.42 10.55
C ILE A 203 -8.09 20.53 11.63
N HIS A 204 -8.68 21.18 12.63
CA HIS A 204 -9.31 20.50 13.76
C HIS A 204 -10.77 20.13 13.43
N PRO A 205 -11.33 19.08 14.06
CA PRO A 205 -12.75 18.72 13.91
C PRO A 205 -13.71 19.89 14.08
N ASN A 206 -13.40 20.75 15.06
CA ASN A 206 -14.21 21.91 15.43
C ASN A 206 -14.01 23.15 14.53
N SER A 207 -13.16 23.07 13.50
CA SER A 207 -12.87 24.20 12.61
C SER A 207 -14.08 24.56 11.75
N ASN A 208 -14.38 25.86 11.64
CA ASN A 208 -15.51 26.38 10.86
C ASN A 208 -15.09 27.02 9.51
N HIS A 209 -13.79 27.34 9.32
CA HIS A 209 -13.30 28.03 8.12
C HIS A 209 -11.87 27.62 7.68
N PRO A 210 -11.72 26.70 6.70
CA PRO A 210 -12.73 25.76 6.21
C PRO A 210 -13.03 24.66 7.23
N THR A 211 -14.21 24.03 7.13
CA THR A 211 -14.53 22.84 7.94
C THR A 211 -13.73 21.63 7.47
N LEU A 212 -13.64 20.61 8.31
CA LEU A 212 -12.99 19.34 7.96
C LEU A 212 -13.68 18.63 6.78
N ARG A 213 -15.02 18.70 6.71
CA ARG A 213 -15.80 18.13 5.60
C ARG A 213 -15.57 18.88 4.28
N ASP A 214 -15.55 20.22 4.31
CA ASP A 214 -15.30 21.04 3.11
C ASP A 214 -13.87 20.81 2.56
N SER A 215 -12.89 20.78 3.47
CA SER A 215 -11.49 20.49 3.15
C SER A 215 -11.29 19.10 2.54
N SER A 216 -11.97 18.09 3.11
CA SER A 216 -11.96 16.71 2.61
C SER A 216 -12.60 16.57 1.24
N LYS A 217 -13.75 17.22 1.02
CA LYS A 217 -14.42 17.25 -0.28
C LYS A 217 -13.58 17.95 -1.33
N ARG A 218 -12.92 19.06 -0.99
CA ARG A 218 -12.05 19.78 -1.93
C ARG A 218 -10.88 18.92 -2.38
N SER A 219 -10.19 18.27 -1.46
CA SER A 219 -9.04 17.40 -1.79
C SER A 219 -9.46 16.20 -2.63
N SER A 220 -10.66 15.67 -2.37
CA SER A 220 -11.26 14.56 -3.11
C SER A 220 -11.72 14.94 -4.53
N SER A 221 -12.05 16.22 -4.78
CA SER A 221 -12.60 16.69 -6.06
C SER A 221 -11.56 17.26 -7.03
N ILE A 222 -10.31 17.45 -6.61
CA ILE A 222 -9.27 17.91 -7.53
C ILE A 222 -8.92 16.78 -8.50
N GLN A 223 -9.06 17.04 -9.79
CA GLN A 223 -8.61 16.11 -10.83
C GLN A 223 -7.12 15.83 -10.65
N THR A 224 -6.77 14.56 -10.52
CA THR A 224 -5.40 14.06 -10.57
C THR A 224 -4.91 14.20 -12.01
N GLY A 225 -3.78 14.88 -12.22
CA GLY A 225 -3.09 14.93 -13.51
C GLY A 225 -2.53 13.56 -13.92
N SER A 226 -1.84 13.51 -15.05
CA SER A 226 -1.31 12.28 -15.63
C SER A 226 -0.35 11.53 -14.69
N LYS A 227 -0.34 10.20 -14.85
CA LYS A 227 0.21 9.17 -13.95
C LYS A 227 1.76 9.13 -13.83
N LYS A 228 2.45 10.25 -13.60
CA LYS A 228 3.90 10.19 -13.36
C LYS A 228 4.21 9.72 -11.93
N LYS A 229 4.47 8.42 -11.82
CA LYS A 229 5.07 7.79 -10.65
C LYS A 229 6.49 8.32 -10.46
N VAL A 230 6.92 8.46 -9.21
CA VAL A 230 8.31 8.84 -8.92
C VAL A 230 9.19 7.62 -9.18
N LYS A 231 10.21 7.75 -10.04
CA LYS A 231 11.22 6.70 -10.20
C LYS A 231 12.05 6.62 -8.92
N THR A 232 12.23 5.42 -8.40
CA THR A 232 12.92 5.15 -7.14
C THR A 232 14.39 5.56 -7.22
N SER A 233 14.93 6.13 -6.14
CA SER A 233 16.31 6.60 -6.06
C SER A 233 17.36 5.50 -5.77
N SER A 234 16.95 4.25 -5.54
CA SER A 234 17.82 3.24 -4.91
C SER A 234 18.54 2.26 -5.86
N SER A 235 18.30 2.25 -7.16
CA SER A 235 19.21 1.62 -8.13
C SER A 235 18.98 2.20 -9.52
N LYS A 236 20.04 2.34 -10.33
CA LYS A 236 19.96 2.86 -11.71
C LYS A 236 19.06 2.02 -12.64
N GLU A 237 18.51 0.91 -12.15
CA GLU A 237 17.83 -0.11 -12.94
C GLU A 237 16.32 -0.17 -12.72
N ILE A 238 15.72 0.32 -11.62
CA ILE A 238 14.25 0.23 -11.49
C ILE A 238 13.57 1.22 -12.44
N THR A 239 12.90 0.70 -13.47
CA THR A 239 12.30 1.52 -14.54
C THR A 239 10.87 1.91 -14.21
N THR A 240 9.98 0.94 -13.97
CA THR A 240 8.57 1.17 -13.58
C THR A 240 7.97 -0.01 -12.80
N ILE A 241 6.94 0.29 -12.02
CA ILE A 241 5.95 -0.68 -11.51
C ILE A 241 4.61 -0.23 -12.06
N ASP A 242 3.89 -1.09 -12.76
CA ASP A 242 2.78 -0.72 -13.63
C ASP A 242 1.44 -1.30 -13.17
N LYS A 243 0.98 -2.40 -13.79
CA LYS A 243 -0.39 -2.91 -13.65
C LYS A 243 -0.43 -3.99 -12.57
N TYR A 244 -1.45 -3.95 -11.73
CA TYR A 244 -1.76 -5.05 -10.82
C TYR A 244 -2.13 -6.32 -11.61
N ILE A 245 -1.42 -7.42 -11.38
CA ILE A 245 -1.64 -8.69 -12.07
C ILE A 245 -2.07 -9.83 -11.15
N GLY A 246 -1.91 -9.69 -9.84
CA GLY A 246 -2.36 -10.70 -8.88
C GLY A 246 -1.97 -10.33 -7.46
N GLY A 247 -2.45 -11.08 -6.48
CA GLY A 247 -2.14 -10.84 -5.08
C GLY A 247 -2.68 -11.95 -4.20
N GLY A 248 -1.94 -12.25 -3.14
CA GLY A 248 -2.27 -13.29 -2.17
C GLY A 248 -2.13 -12.75 -0.74
N THR A 249 -2.04 -13.67 0.22
CA THR A 249 -1.91 -13.34 1.66
C THR A 249 -0.63 -12.54 1.96
N PHE A 250 0.43 -12.74 1.19
CA PHE A 250 1.79 -12.27 1.52
C PHE A 250 2.30 -11.16 0.60
N GLY A 251 1.41 -10.52 -0.16
CA GLY A 251 1.76 -9.36 -0.97
C GLY A 251 0.94 -9.22 -2.24
N LYS A 252 1.21 -8.12 -2.93
CA LYS A 252 0.58 -7.77 -4.21
C LYS A 252 1.61 -7.86 -5.34
N VAL A 253 1.20 -8.41 -6.46
CA VAL A 253 2.01 -8.61 -7.66
C VAL A 253 1.60 -7.62 -8.75
N PHE A 254 2.59 -6.91 -9.28
CA PHE A 254 2.42 -5.94 -10.36
C PHE A 254 3.35 -6.26 -11.53
N SER A 255 2.94 -6.05 -12.77
CA SER A 255 3.87 -6.02 -13.88
C SER A 255 4.71 -4.73 -13.85
N GLY A 256 5.86 -4.71 -14.51
CA GLY A 256 6.67 -3.50 -14.66
C GLY A 256 8.00 -3.80 -15.35
N TYR A 257 8.97 -2.90 -15.18
CA TYR A 257 10.28 -3.03 -15.80
C TYR A 257 11.42 -2.84 -14.79
N TYR A 258 12.39 -3.75 -14.84
CA TYR A 258 13.69 -3.64 -14.21
C TYR A 258 14.76 -3.60 -15.31
N GLY A 259 15.42 -2.46 -15.47
CA GLY A 259 16.25 -2.10 -16.60
C GLY A 259 15.39 -2.05 -17.86
N CYS A 260 15.76 -2.87 -18.84
CA CYS A 260 14.99 -3.10 -20.05
C CYS A 260 14.17 -4.41 -20.01
N GLN A 261 14.17 -5.12 -18.87
CA GLN A 261 13.51 -6.40 -18.72
C GLN A 261 12.11 -6.25 -18.10
N SER A 262 11.14 -6.95 -18.67
CA SER A 262 9.79 -7.06 -18.12
C SER A 262 9.79 -7.97 -16.90
N VAL A 263 9.19 -7.52 -15.80
CA VAL A 263 9.23 -8.20 -14.50
C VAL A 263 7.87 -8.21 -13.79
N ALA A 264 7.69 -9.21 -12.94
CA ALA A 264 6.64 -9.29 -11.93
C ALA A 264 7.18 -8.81 -10.58
N TRP A 265 6.72 -7.63 -10.14
CA TRP A 265 7.00 -7.03 -8.85
C TRP A 265 6.09 -7.59 -7.77
N LYS A 266 6.61 -8.45 -6.90
CA LYS A 266 5.91 -8.86 -5.67
C LYS A 266 6.29 -7.87 -4.57
N THR A 267 5.30 -7.21 -3.98
CA THR A 267 5.49 -6.06 -3.09
C THR A 267 4.67 -6.19 -1.81
N CYS A 268 5.20 -5.69 -0.70
CA CYS A 268 4.46 -5.52 0.56
C CYS A 268 4.80 -4.19 1.23
N ASP A 269 3.87 -3.67 2.05
CA ASP A 269 4.09 -2.48 2.87
C ASP A 269 4.99 -2.81 4.06
N ALA A 270 6.23 -2.32 4.03
CA ALA A 270 7.23 -2.62 5.04
C ALA A 270 6.89 -2.05 6.44
N TYR A 271 5.95 -1.10 6.51
CA TYR A 271 5.52 -0.49 7.77
C TYR A 271 4.33 -1.20 8.41
N LYS A 272 3.40 -1.72 7.60
CA LYS A 272 2.14 -2.30 8.08
C LYS A 272 2.11 -3.83 8.01
N GLU A 273 2.88 -4.45 7.12
CA GLU A 273 2.78 -5.87 6.82
C GLU A 273 4.06 -6.62 7.22
N GLN A 274 4.43 -6.54 8.51
CA GLN A 274 5.68 -7.16 9.01
C GLN A 274 5.77 -8.67 8.74
N GLU A 275 4.67 -9.40 8.90
CA GLU A 275 4.64 -10.84 8.59
C GLU A 275 4.77 -11.09 7.09
N ALA A 276 4.06 -10.35 6.23
CA ALA A 276 4.23 -10.47 4.78
C ALA A 276 5.67 -10.17 4.34
N MET A 277 6.31 -9.19 4.98
CA MET A 277 7.70 -8.84 4.72
C MET A 277 8.67 -9.94 5.15
N LYS A 278 8.44 -10.60 6.29
CA LYS A 278 9.24 -11.78 6.70
C LYS A 278 9.11 -12.91 5.68
N MET A 279 7.89 -13.19 5.23
CA MET A 279 7.62 -14.22 4.23
C MET A 279 8.25 -13.89 2.87
N LEU A 280 8.21 -12.63 2.44
CA LEU A 280 8.79 -12.20 1.17
C LEU A 280 10.34 -12.23 1.20
N LYS A 281 10.95 -11.95 2.36
CA LYS A 281 12.40 -12.17 2.58
C LYS A 281 12.77 -13.65 2.56
N HIS A 282 11.94 -14.48 3.19
CA HIS A 282 12.12 -15.92 3.18
C HIS A 282 12.03 -16.48 1.76
N GLU A 283 11.03 -16.07 0.99
CA GLU A 283 10.89 -16.44 -0.43
C GLU A 283 12.14 -16.08 -1.23
N ALA A 284 12.69 -14.89 -1.04
CA ALA A 284 13.92 -14.48 -1.74
C ALA A 284 15.14 -15.34 -1.36
N HIS A 285 15.24 -15.75 -0.08
CA HIS A 285 16.25 -16.69 0.36
C HIS A 285 16.11 -18.05 -0.35
N ILE A 286 14.88 -18.55 -0.52
CA ILE A 286 14.61 -19.78 -1.27
C ILE A 286 15.02 -19.63 -2.74
N TYR A 287 14.70 -18.51 -3.39
CA TYR A 287 15.19 -18.22 -4.76
C TYR A 287 16.72 -18.25 -4.85
N SER A 288 17.43 -17.80 -3.81
CA SER A 288 18.90 -17.87 -3.74
C SER A 288 19.42 -19.31 -3.64
N ILE A 289 18.72 -20.20 -2.96
CA ILE A 289 19.08 -21.63 -2.88
C ILE A 289 18.83 -22.29 -4.24
N LEU A 290 17.68 -22.03 -4.84
CA LEU A 290 17.25 -22.60 -6.12
C LEU A 290 17.82 -21.86 -7.34
N LYS A 291 18.98 -21.22 -7.21
CA LYS A 291 19.56 -20.36 -8.25
C LYS A 291 19.76 -21.09 -9.59
N GLU A 292 20.12 -22.37 -9.56
CA GLU A 292 20.35 -23.18 -10.76
C GLU A 292 19.05 -23.53 -11.51
N LEU A 293 17.89 -23.44 -10.84
CA LEU A 293 16.58 -23.75 -11.42
C LEU A 293 15.88 -22.53 -12.05
N GLN A 294 16.43 -21.33 -11.82
CA GLN A 294 15.86 -20.07 -12.30
C GLN A 294 15.86 -20.00 -13.83
N GLY A 295 14.74 -19.56 -14.41
CA GLY A 295 14.50 -19.46 -15.86
C GLY A 295 14.10 -20.78 -16.53
N ASN A 296 14.04 -21.87 -15.77
CA ASN A 296 13.64 -23.19 -16.27
C ASN A 296 12.46 -23.79 -15.48
N THR A 297 12.61 -23.91 -14.17
CA THR A 297 11.61 -24.52 -13.27
C THR A 297 10.95 -23.48 -12.37
N ILE A 298 11.66 -22.39 -12.07
CA ILE A 298 11.16 -21.24 -11.30
C ILE A 298 11.52 -19.94 -12.02
N PRO A 299 10.80 -18.83 -11.81
CA PRO A 299 11.15 -17.54 -12.41
C PRO A 299 12.55 -17.05 -11.99
N CYS A 300 13.22 -16.26 -12.82
CA CYS A 300 14.45 -15.59 -12.36
C CYS A 300 14.15 -14.51 -11.32
N LEU A 301 14.93 -14.47 -10.23
CA LEU A 301 14.95 -13.35 -9.29
C LEU A 301 15.98 -12.32 -9.77
N LEU A 302 15.50 -11.15 -10.17
CA LEU A 302 16.29 -10.08 -10.78
C LEU A 302 16.66 -8.99 -9.77
N TYR A 303 15.81 -8.76 -8.78
CA TYR A 303 16.03 -7.78 -7.72
C TYR A 303 15.34 -8.20 -6.45
N GLU A 304 16.00 -7.96 -5.33
CA GLU A 304 15.43 -8.01 -3.99
C GLU A 304 15.84 -6.74 -3.26
N GLY A 305 14.89 -6.10 -2.57
CA GLY A 305 15.22 -5.05 -1.63
C GLY A 305 14.13 -4.02 -1.42
N TYR A 306 14.52 -2.94 -0.77
CA TYR A 306 13.62 -1.83 -0.49
C TYR A 306 13.55 -0.85 -1.66
N ILE A 307 12.35 -0.31 -1.87
CA ILE A 307 12.09 0.74 -2.84
C ILE A 307 11.26 1.86 -2.19
N TYR A 308 11.19 3.02 -2.84
CA TYR A 308 10.55 4.23 -2.29
C TYR A 308 11.04 4.54 -0.88
N ASP A 309 12.37 4.48 -0.70
CA ASP A 309 13.06 4.84 0.54
C ASP A 309 12.56 4.06 1.77
N GLY A 310 12.50 2.74 1.62
CA GLY A 310 12.08 1.83 2.67
C GLY A 310 10.58 1.64 2.79
N TYR A 311 9.76 2.29 1.95
CA TYR A 311 8.31 2.14 2.01
C TYR A 311 7.82 0.76 1.62
N LEU A 312 8.33 0.21 0.51
CA LEU A 312 7.96 -1.12 0.06
C LEU A 312 9.19 -2.02 0.11
N TYR A 313 8.97 -3.25 0.57
CA TYR A 313 9.90 -4.36 0.31
C TYR A 313 9.42 -5.11 -0.92
N THR A 314 10.32 -5.44 -1.83
CA THR A 314 9.94 -5.99 -3.14
C THR A 314 10.91 -7.02 -3.68
N LEU A 315 10.35 -7.97 -4.43
CA LEU A 315 11.07 -8.85 -5.36
C LEU A 315 10.68 -8.49 -6.80
N ALA A 316 11.67 -8.41 -7.69
CA ALA A 316 11.45 -8.40 -9.13
C ALA A 316 11.72 -9.81 -9.67
N LEU A 317 10.67 -10.51 -10.06
CA LEU A 317 10.74 -11.83 -10.67
C LEU A 317 10.59 -11.71 -12.19
N GLN A 318 11.11 -12.67 -12.95
CA GLN A 318 10.83 -12.79 -14.38
C GLN A 318 9.32 -12.77 -14.60
N LEU A 319 8.85 -11.87 -15.47
CA LEU A 319 7.45 -11.91 -15.90
C LEU A 319 7.29 -13.07 -16.88
N ILE A 320 6.45 -14.03 -16.54
CA ILE A 320 6.04 -15.10 -17.46
C ILE A 320 4.95 -14.53 -18.37
N GLU A 321 5.29 -14.31 -19.64
CA GLU A 321 4.39 -13.64 -20.59
C GLU A 321 3.23 -14.56 -20.98
N ASP A 322 2.01 -14.01 -20.99
CA ASP A 322 0.76 -14.76 -21.27
C ASP A 322 0.58 -16.02 -20.41
N ALA A 323 1.16 -16.01 -19.21
CA ALA A 323 1.10 -17.11 -18.26
C ALA A 323 -0.33 -17.53 -17.95
N ARG A 324 -0.55 -18.84 -17.86
CA ARG A 324 -1.81 -19.43 -17.41
C ARG A 324 -1.53 -20.35 -16.23
N HIS A 325 -2.45 -20.38 -15.27
CA HIS A 325 -2.43 -21.45 -14.28
C HIS A 325 -2.68 -22.79 -15.00
N ILE A 326 -2.01 -23.83 -14.56
CA ILE A 326 -2.22 -25.16 -15.12
C ILE A 326 -3.66 -25.64 -14.87
N ASP A 327 -4.18 -26.39 -15.83
CA ASP A 327 -5.46 -27.09 -15.70
C ASP A 327 -5.23 -28.59 -15.98
N PRO A 328 -5.31 -29.46 -14.96
CA PRO A 328 -5.08 -30.90 -15.10
C PRO A 328 -5.97 -31.59 -16.15
N ALA A 329 -7.11 -31.01 -16.51
CA ALA A 329 -8.04 -31.56 -17.49
C ALA A 329 -7.53 -31.45 -18.94
N ILE A 330 -6.64 -30.50 -19.21
CA ILE A 330 -6.10 -30.25 -20.57
C ILE A 330 -4.65 -30.70 -20.73
N LEU A 331 -3.97 -31.09 -19.66
CA LEU A 331 -2.59 -31.56 -19.69
C LEU A 331 -2.49 -33.02 -20.17
N THR A 332 -1.48 -33.33 -21.00
CA THR A 332 -1.13 -34.71 -21.36
C THR A 332 -0.46 -35.44 -20.19
N ILE A 333 -0.32 -36.76 -20.28
CA ILE A 333 0.38 -37.56 -19.25
C ILE A 333 1.85 -37.13 -19.18
N GLU A 334 2.50 -36.90 -20.32
CA GLU A 334 3.90 -36.49 -20.42
C GLU A 334 4.13 -35.10 -19.81
N GLU A 335 3.20 -34.16 -20.03
CA GLU A 335 3.23 -32.83 -19.41
C GLU A 335 3.11 -32.92 -17.89
N LYS A 336 2.19 -33.76 -17.38
CA LYS A 336 2.02 -33.98 -15.94
C LYS A 336 3.27 -34.60 -15.32
N GLU A 337 3.87 -35.60 -15.97
CA GLU A 337 5.13 -36.20 -15.52
C GLU A 337 6.29 -35.19 -15.54
N SER A 338 6.32 -34.30 -16.52
CA SER A 338 7.31 -33.21 -16.60
C SER A 338 7.20 -32.25 -15.41
N ILE A 339 5.97 -31.86 -15.04
CA ILE A 339 5.71 -31.00 -13.86
C ILE A 339 6.16 -31.70 -12.57
N VAL A 340 5.94 -33.02 -12.44
CA VAL A 340 6.41 -33.79 -11.29
C VAL A 340 7.95 -33.80 -11.23
N LYS A 341 8.64 -34.07 -12.35
CA LYS A 341 10.11 -34.04 -12.42
C LYS A 341 10.70 -32.68 -12.08
N GLN A 342 10.00 -31.61 -12.45
CA GLN A 342 10.38 -30.25 -12.05
C GLN A 342 10.27 -30.05 -10.53
N LEU A 343 9.23 -30.57 -9.88
CA LEU A 343 9.12 -30.55 -8.42
C LEU A 343 10.23 -31.39 -7.77
N GLU A 344 10.53 -32.57 -8.31
CA GLU A 344 11.65 -33.42 -7.84
C GLU A 344 12.99 -32.67 -7.93
N SER A 345 13.17 -31.84 -8.97
CA SER A 345 14.36 -30.98 -9.12
C SER A 345 14.40 -29.87 -8.07
N ILE A 346 13.27 -29.38 -7.57
CA ILE A 346 13.23 -28.45 -6.42
C ILE A 346 13.59 -29.22 -5.14
N HIS A 347 13.03 -30.42 -4.96
CA HIS A 347 13.27 -31.28 -3.80
C HIS A 347 14.73 -31.72 -3.68
N SER A 348 15.47 -31.86 -4.79
CA SER A 348 16.89 -32.21 -4.77
C SER A 348 17.80 -31.13 -4.17
N PHE A 349 17.28 -29.94 -3.88
CA PHE A 349 17.97 -28.88 -3.13
C PHE A 349 17.53 -28.84 -1.65
N GLY A 350 16.82 -29.86 -1.17
CA GLY A 350 16.28 -29.89 0.19
C GLY A 350 15.16 -28.89 0.43
N VAL A 351 14.44 -28.45 -0.62
CA VAL A 351 13.38 -27.44 -0.51
C VAL A 351 12.01 -28.08 -0.66
N LEU A 352 11.16 -27.93 0.35
CA LEU A 352 9.71 -28.13 0.26
C LEU A 352 9.02 -26.84 -0.16
N HIS A 353 8.08 -26.91 -1.09
CA HIS A 353 7.30 -25.73 -1.47
C HIS A 353 6.26 -25.35 -0.40
N ASN A 354 5.63 -26.35 0.23
CA ASN A 354 4.57 -26.30 1.26
C ASN A 354 3.25 -25.59 0.86
N ASP A 355 3.12 -25.13 -0.37
CA ASP A 355 1.87 -24.56 -0.92
C ASP A 355 1.66 -25.00 -2.37
N ILE A 356 1.87 -26.29 -2.65
CA ILE A 356 1.61 -26.85 -3.97
C ILE A 356 0.11 -26.80 -4.25
N ALA A 357 -0.24 -25.99 -5.25
CA ALA A 357 -1.60 -25.83 -5.76
C ALA A 357 -1.54 -25.41 -7.24
N LEU A 358 -2.61 -25.67 -7.99
CA LEU A 358 -2.70 -25.31 -9.42
C LEU A 358 -2.45 -23.81 -9.67
N ARG A 359 -2.84 -22.96 -8.71
CA ARG A 359 -2.60 -21.50 -8.77
C ARG A 359 -1.11 -21.11 -8.69
N ASN A 360 -0.26 -21.99 -8.18
CA ASN A 360 1.17 -21.75 -7.94
C ASN A 360 2.05 -22.44 -9.00
N ILE A 361 1.45 -22.95 -10.07
CA ILE A 361 2.17 -23.50 -11.23
C ILE A 361 1.67 -22.77 -12.47
N LEU A 362 2.58 -22.05 -13.12
CA LEU A 362 2.30 -21.25 -14.32
C LEU A 362 2.84 -21.97 -15.55
N PHE A 363 2.05 -22.00 -16.61
CA PHE A 363 2.45 -22.43 -17.94
C PHE A 363 2.79 -21.22 -18.82
N GLU A 364 3.95 -21.23 -19.45
CA GLU A 364 4.38 -20.24 -20.43
C GLU A 364 4.17 -20.77 -21.86
N PRO A 365 3.20 -20.25 -22.63
CA PRO A 365 2.88 -20.78 -23.97
C PRO A 365 4.03 -20.67 -24.97
N LYS A 366 4.87 -19.63 -24.85
CA LYS A 366 5.94 -19.33 -25.81
C LYS A 366 7.09 -20.32 -25.76
N SER A 367 7.54 -20.66 -24.54
CA SER A 367 8.61 -21.64 -24.34
C SER A 367 8.09 -23.06 -24.12
N HIS A 368 6.78 -23.21 -23.92
CA HIS A 368 6.15 -24.46 -23.52
C HIS A 368 6.78 -25.03 -22.23
N LYS A 369 7.01 -24.17 -21.23
CA LYS A 369 7.58 -24.53 -19.92
C LYS A 369 6.59 -24.26 -18.79
N TYR A 370 6.78 -24.97 -17.68
CA TYR A 370 6.07 -24.73 -16.43
C TYR A 370 6.99 -24.13 -15.37
N PHE A 371 6.42 -23.25 -14.55
CA PHE A 371 7.12 -22.49 -13.53
C PHE A 371 6.38 -22.60 -12.20
N PHE A 372 7.07 -23.06 -11.16
CA PHE A 372 6.60 -23.00 -9.78
C PHE A 372 6.81 -21.60 -9.22
N VAL A 373 5.80 -21.05 -8.55
CA VAL A 373 5.80 -19.70 -7.99
C VAL A 373 5.26 -19.67 -6.57
N ASP A 374 5.56 -18.60 -5.84
CA ASP A 374 5.12 -18.38 -4.45
C ASP A 374 5.77 -19.30 -3.41
N PHE A 375 7.08 -19.10 -3.20
CA PHE A 375 7.87 -19.84 -2.19
C PHE A 375 7.77 -19.23 -0.77
N GLY A 376 6.73 -18.43 -0.50
CA GLY A 376 6.57 -17.76 0.79
C GLY A 376 6.49 -18.74 1.97
N LEU A 377 5.89 -19.91 1.76
CA LEU A 377 5.66 -20.94 2.79
C LEU A 377 6.68 -22.08 2.79
N SER A 378 7.69 -22.00 1.93
CA SER A 378 8.64 -23.08 1.72
C SER A 378 9.47 -23.39 2.95
N GLU A 379 9.97 -24.62 3.06
CA GLU A 379 10.76 -25.09 4.20
C GLU A 379 12.02 -25.80 3.68
N ILE A 380 13.16 -25.53 4.31
CA ILE A 380 14.40 -26.27 4.04
C ILE A 380 14.41 -27.50 4.93
N VAL A 381 14.60 -28.67 4.33
CA VAL A 381 14.59 -29.97 4.99
C VAL A 381 15.75 -30.82 4.49
N ASP A 382 16.07 -31.88 5.24
CA ASP A 382 17.02 -32.89 4.77
C ASP A 382 16.49 -33.61 3.52
N ASP A 383 17.39 -33.98 2.61
CA ASP A 383 17.07 -34.63 1.33
C ASP A 383 16.31 -35.96 1.51
N GLU A 384 16.46 -36.62 2.67
CA GLU A 384 15.76 -37.86 3.00
C GLU A 384 14.41 -37.65 3.71
N SER A 385 13.99 -36.39 3.87
CA SER A 385 12.78 -36.05 4.61
C SER A 385 11.54 -36.71 3.99
N PRO A 386 10.72 -37.44 4.77
CA PRO A 386 9.50 -38.06 4.27
C PRO A 386 8.47 -37.02 3.81
N LYS A 387 8.64 -35.75 4.18
CA LYS A 387 7.80 -34.64 3.72
C LYS A 387 7.92 -34.40 2.21
N LEU A 388 9.10 -34.61 1.60
CA LEU A 388 9.33 -34.40 0.16
C LEU A 388 8.44 -35.35 -0.65
N ARG A 389 8.50 -36.66 -0.33
CA ARG A 389 7.64 -37.69 -0.93
C ARG A 389 6.15 -37.44 -0.71
N LYS A 390 5.79 -36.84 0.43
CA LYS A 390 4.39 -36.48 0.72
C LYS A 390 3.91 -35.33 -0.17
N GLU A 391 4.73 -34.31 -0.38
CA GLU A 391 4.43 -33.19 -1.27
C GLU A 391 4.32 -33.63 -2.73
N GLU A 392 5.25 -34.46 -3.20
CA GLU A 392 5.23 -35.06 -4.54
C GLU A 392 3.94 -35.87 -4.79
N ARG A 393 3.55 -36.71 -3.83
CA ARG A 393 2.28 -37.45 -3.89
C ARG A 393 1.07 -36.51 -3.92
N GLY A 394 1.12 -35.41 -3.17
CA GLY A 394 0.10 -34.36 -3.21
C GLY A 394 -0.04 -33.76 -4.60
N LEU A 395 1.07 -33.44 -5.25
CA LEU A 395 1.08 -32.94 -6.64
C LEU A 395 0.49 -33.98 -7.61
N LYS A 396 0.92 -35.24 -7.55
CA LYS A 396 0.39 -36.32 -8.42
C LYS A 396 -1.13 -36.44 -8.31
N ASN A 397 -1.67 -36.38 -7.09
CA ASN A 397 -3.11 -36.38 -6.86
C ASN A 397 -3.81 -35.17 -7.52
N PHE A 398 -3.23 -33.97 -7.43
CA PHE A 398 -3.78 -32.78 -8.12
C PHE A 398 -3.72 -32.88 -9.64
N LEU A 399 -2.72 -33.57 -10.18
CA LEU A 399 -2.56 -33.78 -11.62
C LEU A 399 -3.38 -34.96 -12.16
N HIS A 400 -4.03 -35.74 -11.29
CA HIS A 400 -4.70 -36.99 -11.64
C HIS A 400 -3.74 -38.03 -12.27
N LEU A 401 -2.54 -38.15 -11.70
CA LEU A 401 -1.54 -39.17 -12.02
C LEU A 401 -1.55 -40.33 -11.02
#